data_AF-A0A158E1X8-F1
#
_entry.id   AF-A0A158E1X8-F1
#
_cell.length_a   1.000
_cell.length_b   1.000
_cell.length_c   1.000
_cell.angle_alpha   90.00
_cell.angle_beta   90.00
_cell.angle_gamma   90.00
#
_symmetry.space_group_name_H-M   'P 1'
#
loop_
_entity.id
_entity.type
_entity.pdbx_description
1 polymer ?
#
loop_
_entity_poly.entity_id
_entity_poly.type
_entity_poly.pdbx_seq_one_letter_code
_entity_poly.pdbx_strand_id
1 'polypeptide(L)'
;MSDVLSNETRLAADIERLKVEFPKTRELYREVCALLFFRFGVAPTANRLYNLVRRGTMSTPASVLSEFWAELREKSRVRIEHPDLPKDLSEAAGELIGVLWARAAASAQAELTSLRDDVEAQRAEAEQKVVAAREELGRTETALEQRTAALLTAQVEIRELERQQAQEAATRKALDAQIKRLGEEALARERELEKVRDTFSRDLEKLRETASRAEERLRASEKRALLEIDRERSATAKAQKELAEAAKRAEKREAEHRRTVEALQAQQGDARHQTGVLQGKLAALESAQKSLQEQLKSLRTTTRPSTRRVPTAETSPPARRAARKAAAVKTARAKGRP
;
A
#
# COMPACT_ATOMS: atom_id res chain seq x y z
N MET A 1 76.94 -48.63 13.74
CA MET A 1 77.07 -49.96 13.09
C MET A 1 77.64 -49.88 11.67
N SER A 2 77.36 -48.82 10.90
CA SER A 2 77.78 -48.63 9.51
C SER A 2 79.27 -48.89 9.24
N ASP A 3 80.17 -48.41 10.10
CA ASP A 3 81.62 -48.48 9.90
C ASP A 3 82.18 -49.91 9.93
N VAL A 4 81.54 -50.82 10.68
CA VAL A 4 81.98 -52.22 10.78
C VAL A 4 81.81 -52.93 9.42
N LEU A 5 80.68 -52.70 8.76
CA LEU A 5 80.38 -53.26 7.43
C LEU A 5 81.28 -52.65 6.33
N SER A 6 81.60 -51.35 6.45
CA SER A 6 82.57 -50.67 5.59
C SER A 6 83.98 -51.25 5.76
N ASN A 7 84.37 -51.59 6.98
CA ASN A 7 85.68 -52.19 7.26
C ASN A 7 85.77 -53.65 6.79
N GLU A 8 84.74 -54.48 6.95
CA GLU A 8 84.79 -55.87 6.46
C GLU A 8 84.79 -55.96 4.91
N THR A 9 84.11 -55.05 4.21
CA THR A 9 84.18 -54.99 2.73
C THR A 9 85.53 -54.48 2.23
N ARG A 10 86.15 -53.50 2.89
CA ARG A 10 87.52 -53.05 2.60
C ARG A 10 88.56 -54.15 2.88
N LEU A 11 88.44 -54.84 4.01
CA LEU A 11 89.28 -55.98 4.38
C LEU A 11 89.26 -57.08 3.31
N ALA A 12 88.08 -57.42 2.76
CA ALA A 12 87.98 -58.39 1.68
C ALA A 12 88.71 -57.92 0.40
N ALA A 13 88.51 -56.67 -0.01
CA ALA A 13 89.15 -56.10 -1.20
C ALA A 13 90.69 -56.04 -1.10
N ASP A 14 91.23 -55.70 0.07
CA ASP A 14 92.68 -55.72 0.31
C ASP A 14 93.26 -57.15 0.31
N ILE A 15 92.52 -58.13 0.85
CA ILE A 15 92.95 -59.54 0.86
C ILE A 15 92.98 -60.12 -0.56
N GLU A 16 92.06 -59.75 -1.44
CA GLU A 16 92.13 -60.15 -2.86
C GLU A 16 93.32 -59.51 -3.61
N ARG A 17 93.76 -58.30 -3.23
CA ARG A 17 95.00 -57.71 -3.77
C ARG A 17 96.23 -58.49 -3.31
N LEU A 18 96.35 -58.75 -2.01
CA LEU A 18 97.45 -59.56 -1.45
C LEU A 18 97.51 -60.97 -2.08
N LYS A 19 96.36 -61.59 -2.40
CA LYS A 19 96.29 -62.89 -3.10
C LYS A 19 96.88 -62.87 -4.53
N VAL A 20 96.93 -61.71 -5.18
CA VAL A 20 97.56 -61.52 -6.51
C VAL A 20 99.04 -61.21 -6.36
N GLU A 21 99.42 -60.37 -5.38
CA GLU A 21 100.80 -59.93 -5.15
C GLU A 21 101.69 -61.04 -4.54
N PHE A 22 101.13 -61.88 -3.65
CA PHE A 22 101.86 -62.92 -2.92
C PHE A 22 101.40 -64.33 -3.32
N PRO A 23 101.98 -64.95 -4.36
CA PRO A 23 101.58 -66.29 -4.82
C PRO A 23 101.95 -67.41 -3.81
N LYS A 24 102.90 -67.16 -2.89
CA LYS A 24 103.31 -68.15 -1.87
C LYS A 24 102.40 -68.10 -0.65
N THR A 25 101.77 -69.23 -0.32
CA THR A 25 100.79 -69.37 0.76
C THR A 25 101.28 -68.88 2.14
N ARG A 26 102.53 -69.14 2.54
CA ARG A 26 103.05 -68.73 3.86
C ARG A 26 103.29 -67.22 3.97
N GLU A 27 103.81 -66.61 2.91
CA GLU A 27 104.03 -65.15 2.84
C GLU A 27 102.69 -64.40 2.84
N LEU A 28 101.73 -64.87 2.04
CA LEU A 28 100.35 -64.37 2.05
C LEU A 28 99.69 -64.44 3.44
N TYR A 29 99.86 -65.53 4.19
CA TYR A 29 99.34 -65.59 5.56
C TYR A 29 100.00 -64.58 6.51
N ARG A 30 101.29 -64.28 6.35
CA ARG A 30 102.02 -63.30 7.18
C ARG A 30 101.55 -61.87 6.89
N GLU A 31 101.37 -61.51 5.62
CA GLU A 31 100.85 -60.19 5.25
C GLU A 31 99.38 -60.00 5.63
N VAL A 32 98.55 -61.06 5.57
CA VAL A 32 97.16 -60.99 6.08
C VAL A 32 97.11 -60.91 7.61
N CYS A 33 98.04 -61.54 8.36
CA CYS A 33 98.23 -61.29 9.79
C CYS A 33 98.57 -59.82 10.07
N ALA A 34 99.55 -59.28 9.35
CA ALA A 34 99.98 -57.88 9.49
C ALA A 34 98.84 -56.90 9.18
N LEU A 35 98.11 -57.11 8.09
CA LEU A 35 96.99 -56.26 7.67
C LEU A 35 95.84 -56.30 8.69
N LEU A 36 95.44 -57.48 9.17
CA LEU A 36 94.41 -57.62 10.22
C LEU A 36 94.81 -56.89 11.51
N PHE A 37 96.05 -57.08 11.95
CA PHE A 37 96.52 -56.52 13.22
C PHE A 37 96.76 -55.00 13.14
N PHE A 38 97.57 -54.54 12.18
CA PHE A 38 98.00 -53.14 12.10
C PHE A 38 96.96 -52.20 11.46
N ARG A 39 96.21 -52.64 10.44
CA ARG A 39 95.28 -51.74 9.72
C ARG A 39 93.83 -51.86 10.20
N PHE A 40 93.42 -53.00 10.74
CA PHE A 40 92.06 -53.23 11.22
C PHE A 40 91.95 -53.43 12.74
N GLY A 41 93.06 -53.53 13.47
CA GLY A 41 93.07 -53.71 14.94
C GLY A 41 92.52 -55.06 15.41
N VAL A 42 92.30 -56.01 14.49
CA VAL A 42 91.70 -57.32 14.80
C VAL A 42 92.81 -58.33 15.06
N ALA A 43 92.79 -58.94 16.25
CA ALA A 43 93.73 -60.02 16.57
C ALA A 43 93.58 -61.20 15.57
N PRO A 44 94.62 -61.51 14.76
CA PRO A 44 94.53 -62.62 13.82
C PRO A 44 94.43 -63.96 14.55
N THR A 45 93.51 -64.81 14.10
CA THR A 45 93.30 -66.17 14.61
C THR A 45 93.35 -67.17 13.46
N ALA A 46 93.88 -68.38 13.71
CA ALA A 46 94.13 -69.38 12.65
C ALA A 46 92.88 -69.68 11.80
N ASN A 47 91.71 -69.81 12.45
CA ASN A 47 90.44 -70.05 11.77
C ASN A 47 89.99 -68.85 10.91
N ARG A 48 90.13 -67.60 11.39
CA ARG A 48 89.73 -66.41 10.62
C ARG A 48 90.68 -66.17 9.44
N LEU A 49 91.98 -66.43 9.61
CA LEU A 49 92.97 -66.43 8.52
C LEU A 49 92.61 -67.45 7.44
N TYR A 50 92.37 -68.72 7.83
CA TYR A 50 92.01 -69.79 6.89
C TYR A 50 90.73 -69.46 6.10
N ASN A 51 89.69 -68.98 6.79
CA ASN A 51 88.40 -68.65 6.16
C ASN A 51 88.47 -67.51 5.13
N LEU A 52 89.42 -66.57 5.31
CA LEU A 52 89.65 -65.44 4.41
C LEU A 52 90.54 -65.80 3.22
N VAL A 53 91.64 -66.55 3.46
CA VAL A 53 92.65 -66.86 2.43
C VAL A 53 92.31 -68.11 1.62
N ARG A 54 91.72 -69.14 2.28
CA ARG A 54 91.27 -70.42 1.69
C ARG A 54 92.31 -71.15 0.82
N ARG A 55 93.60 -71.08 1.18
CA ARG A 55 94.70 -71.82 0.53
C ARG A 55 95.56 -72.58 1.55
N GLY A 56 96.05 -73.76 1.15
CA GLY A 56 96.95 -74.60 1.96
C GLY A 56 96.22 -75.49 2.98
N THR A 57 97.00 -76.25 3.75
CA THR A 57 96.50 -77.17 4.79
C THR A 57 96.24 -76.46 6.12
N MET A 58 95.29 -76.98 6.90
CA MET A 58 94.80 -76.39 8.17
C MET A 58 95.88 -76.06 9.22
N SER A 59 97.04 -76.72 9.20
CA SER A 59 98.15 -76.43 10.12
C SER A 59 98.98 -75.20 9.72
N THR A 60 98.95 -74.78 8.45
CA THR A 60 99.80 -73.70 7.93
C THR A 60 99.49 -72.33 8.56
N PRO A 61 98.22 -71.90 8.72
CA PRO A 61 97.90 -70.61 9.36
C PRO A 61 98.35 -70.54 10.82
N ALA A 62 98.36 -71.66 11.55
CA ALA A 62 98.74 -71.70 12.97
C ALA A 62 100.25 -71.54 13.19
N SER A 63 101.10 -72.13 12.33
CA SER A 63 102.55 -71.92 12.42
C SER A 63 102.90 -70.48 12.04
N VAL A 64 102.39 -69.97 10.90
CA VAL A 64 102.68 -68.61 10.45
C VAL A 64 102.16 -67.54 11.44
N LEU A 65 101.01 -67.77 12.08
CA LEU A 65 100.52 -66.90 13.16
C LEU A 65 101.46 -66.91 14.38
N SER A 66 101.98 -68.07 14.77
CA SER A 66 102.91 -68.19 15.91
C SER A 66 104.26 -67.56 15.60
N GLU A 67 104.78 -67.78 14.39
CA GLU A 67 105.99 -67.16 13.85
C GLU A 67 105.83 -65.62 13.84
N PHE A 68 104.73 -65.09 13.28
CA PHE A 68 104.40 -63.66 13.27
C PHE A 68 104.35 -63.05 14.68
N TRP A 69 103.69 -63.69 15.64
CA TRP A 69 103.63 -63.19 17.02
C TRP A 69 104.96 -63.29 17.77
N ALA A 70 105.88 -64.18 17.37
CA ALA A 70 107.23 -64.22 17.92
C ALA A 70 108.06 -63.05 17.35
N GLU A 71 108.09 -62.89 16.03
CA GLU A 71 108.77 -61.79 15.35
C GLU A 71 108.28 -60.42 15.84
N LEU A 72 106.96 -60.25 15.99
CA LEU A 72 106.37 -58.98 16.38
C LEU A 72 106.76 -58.59 17.81
N ARG A 73 106.74 -59.54 18.77
CA ARG A 73 107.14 -59.27 20.16
C ARG A 73 108.63 -58.92 20.28
N GLU A 74 109.48 -59.54 19.46
CA GLU A 74 110.92 -59.24 19.47
C GLU A 74 111.20 -57.87 18.81
N LYS A 75 110.47 -57.52 17.74
CA LYS A 75 110.57 -56.20 17.08
C LYS A 75 109.90 -55.07 17.89
N SER A 76 108.90 -55.37 18.73
CA SER A 76 108.21 -54.38 19.57
C SER A 76 108.81 -54.22 20.97
N ARG A 77 109.91 -54.93 21.28
CA ARG A 77 110.66 -54.75 22.52
C ARG A 77 111.44 -53.45 22.45
N VAL A 78 110.93 -52.41 23.12
CA VAL A 78 111.68 -51.19 23.40
C VAL A 78 112.74 -51.49 24.46
N ARG A 79 113.87 -52.06 24.02
CA ARG A 79 115.11 -52.07 24.79
C ARG A 79 115.97 -50.89 24.37
N ILE A 80 116.53 -50.20 25.36
CA ILE A 80 117.54 -49.17 25.15
C ILE A 80 118.90 -49.88 25.01
N GLU A 81 119.11 -50.57 23.89
CA GLU A 81 120.38 -51.27 23.60
C GLU A 81 121.44 -50.25 23.14
N HIS A 82 122.11 -49.63 24.11
CA HIS A 82 123.38 -48.90 23.93
C HIS A 82 124.53 -49.81 24.42
N PRO A 83 125.63 -49.97 23.67
CA PRO A 83 126.60 -51.05 23.90
C PRO A 83 127.22 -51.08 25.31
N ASP A 84 127.37 -49.94 25.96
CA ASP A 84 127.96 -49.80 27.31
C ASP A 84 126.93 -49.72 28.46
N LEU A 85 125.63 -49.92 28.21
CA LEU A 85 124.58 -49.75 29.23
C LEU A 85 124.27 -51.06 29.98
N PRO A 86 124.39 -51.10 31.32
CA PRO A 86 123.96 -52.24 32.13
C PRO A 86 122.47 -52.59 31.94
N LYS A 87 122.18 -53.90 31.84
CA LYS A 87 120.82 -54.41 31.57
C LYS A 87 119.80 -53.92 32.59
N ASP A 88 120.16 -53.98 33.87
CA ASP A 88 119.36 -53.57 35.02
C ASP A 88 118.87 -52.11 34.88
N LEU A 89 119.71 -51.22 34.34
CA LEU A 89 119.35 -49.82 34.06
C LEU A 89 118.44 -49.70 32.83
N SER A 90 118.65 -50.52 31.80
CA SER A 90 117.77 -50.54 30.62
C SER A 90 116.37 -51.07 30.93
N GLU A 91 116.27 -52.04 31.86
CA GLU A 91 115.00 -52.62 32.31
C GLU A 91 114.26 -51.65 33.22
N ALA A 92 114.93 -51.05 34.22
CA ALA A 92 114.34 -50.01 35.08
C ALA A 92 113.89 -48.76 34.29
N ALA A 93 114.63 -48.35 33.25
CA ALA A 93 114.21 -47.28 32.35
C ALA A 93 112.98 -47.66 31.52
N GLY A 94 112.91 -48.91 31.04
CA GLY A 94 111.75 -49.44 30.32
C GLY A 94 110.49 -49.48 31.19
N GLU A 95 110.61 -49.92 32.44
CA GLU A 95 109.50 -49.90 33.41
C GLU A 95 109.02 -48.48 33.70
N LEU A 96 109.93 -47.53 33.94
CA LEU A 96 109.58 -46.14 34.19
C LEU A 96 108.85 -45.50 33.00
N ILE A 97 109.32 -45.75 31.77
CA ILE A 97 108.64 -45.29 30.54
C ILE A 97 107.26 -45.95 30.41
N GLY A 98 107.13 -47.23 30.72
CA GLY A 98 105.85 -47.95 30.72
C GLY A 98 104.84 -47.36 31.72
N VAL A 99 105.27 -47.03 32.94
CA VAL A 99 104.45 -46.40 33.97
C VAL A 99 104.06 -44.97 33.58
N LEU A 100 104.99 -44.19 33.04
CA LEU A 100 104.71 -42.83 32.54
C LEU A 100 103.71 -42.85 31.38
N TRP A 101 103.87 -43.78 30.42
CA TRP A 101 102.93 -43.96 29.31
C TRP A 101 101.54 -44.38 29.80
N ALA A 102 101.46 -45.36 30.69
CA ALA A 102 100.18 -45.81 31.28
C ALA A 102 99.47 -44.67 32.02
N ARG A 103 100.21 -43.85 32.77
CA ARG A 103 99.66 -42.67 33.47
C ARG A 103 99.20 -41.57 32.51
N ALA A 104 99.97 -41.30 31.45
CA ALA A 104 99.60 -40.32 30.43
C ALA A 104 98.35 -40.77 29.66
N ALA A 105 98.29 -42.04 29.25
CA ALA A 105 97.12 -42.63 28.60
C ALA A 105 95.87 -42.60 29.50
N ALA A 106 96.03 -42.87 30.81
CA ALA A 106 94.93 -42.76 31.78
C ALA A 106 94.42 -41.31 31.95
N SER A 107 95.32 -40.31 32.01
CA SER A 107 94.93 -38.88 32.07
C SER A 107 94.18 -38.45 30.81
N ALA A 108 94.76 -38.73 29.63
CA ALA A 108 94.14 -38.40 28.35
C ALA A 108 92.78 -39.09 28.17
N GLN A 109 92.62 -40.34 28.65
CA GLN A 109 91.35 -41.05 28.61
C GLN A 109 90.31 -40.45 29.59
N ALA A 110 90.74 -39.94 30.75
CA ALA A 110 89.87 -39.29 31.73
C ALA A 110 89.38 -37.91 31.24
N GLU A 111 90.29 -37.09 30.69
CA GLU A 111 89.99 -35.81 30.04
C GLU A 111 89.06 -36.01 28.82
N LEU A 112 89.29 -37.06 28.03
CA LEU A 112 88.44 -37.42 26.90
C LEU A 112 87.07 -37.97 27.32
N THR A 113 86.91 -38.54 28.52
CA THR A 113 85.58 -38.84 29.08
C THR A 113 84.88 -37.58 29.58
N SER A 114 85.53 -36.69 30.34
CA SER A 114 84.84 -35.47 30.81
C SER A 114 84.40 -34.58 29.64
N LEU A 115 85.23 -34.43 28.60
CA LEU A 115 84.86 -33.72 27.37
C LEU A 115 83.70 -34.37 26.60
N ARG A 116 83.46 -35.68 26.75
CA ARG A 116 82.27 -36.35 26.20
C ARG A 116 81.06 -36.06 27.05
N ASP A 117 81.18 -36.21 28.37
CA ASP A 117 80.10 -35.98 29.33
C ASP A 117 79.61 -34.52 29.25
N ASP A 118 80.53 -33.55 29.14
CA ASP A 118 80.25 -32.12 28.93
C ASP A 118 79.49 -31.86 27.61
N VAL A 119 79.90 -32.52 26.51
CA VAL A 119 79.26 -32.37 25.20
C VAL A 119 77.90 -33.06 25.16
N GLU A 120 77.73 -34.21 25.81
CA GLU A 120 76.43 -34.88 25.93
C GLU A 120 75.47 -34.10 26.83
N ALA A 121 75.96 -33.47 27.91
CA ALA A 121 75.17 -32.55 28.75
C ALA A 121 74.74 -31.30 27.97
N GLN A 122 75.65 -30.62 27.27
CA GLN A 122 75.33 -29.46 26.43
C GLN A 122 74.36 -29.82 25.30
N ARG A 123 74.51 -31.01 24.69
CA ARG A 123 73.57 -31.52 23.69
C ARG A 123 72.19 -31.76 24.28
N ALA A 124 72.09 -32.39 25.45
CA ALA A 124 70.81 -32.63 26.12
C ALA A 124 70.11 -31.31 26.49
N GLU A 125 70.86 -30.31 26.98
CA GLU A 125 70.32 -28.98 27.27
C GLU A 125 69.85 -28.26 25.99
N ALA A 126 70.59 -28.38 24.89
CA ALA A 126 70.19 -27.82 23.59
C ALA A 126 68.95 -28.52 23.01
N GLU A 127 68.86 -29.85 23.11
CA GLU A 127 67.68 -30.61 22.67
C GLU A 127 66.44 -30.24 23.51
N GLN A 128 66.58 -30.07 24.83
CA GLN A 128 65.51 -29.56 25.69
C GLN A 128 65.05 -28.14 25.30
N LYS A 129 66.00 -27.22 25.04
CA LYS A 129 65.68 -25.85 24.57
C LYS A 129 64.95 -25.87 23.23
N VAL A 130 65.33 -26.75 22.30
CA VAL A 130 64.65 -26.92 21.00
C VAL A 130 63.24 -27.51 21.16
N VAL A 131 63.03 -28.44 22.09
CA VAL A 131 61.67 -28.95 22.40
C VAL A 131 60.80 -27.85 23.01
N ALA A 132 61.29 -27.14 24.03
CA ALA A 132 60.55 -26.04 24.67
C ALA A 132 60.14 -24.95 23.65
N ALA A 133 61.08 -24.50 22.82
CA ALA A 133 60.81 -23.50 21.78
C ALA A 133 59.79 -23.98 20.73
N ARG A 134 59.75 -25.28 20.41
CA ARG A 134 58.74 -25.87 19.51
C ARG A 134 57.35 -25.95 20.17
N GLU A 135 57.27 -26.26 21.46
CA GLU A 135 56.01 -26.22 22.18
C GLU A 135 55.46 -24.80 22.31
N GLU A 136 56.33 -23.82 22.60
CA GLU A 136 55.95 -22.40 22.63
C GLU A 136 55.49 -21.91 21.25
N LEU A 137 56.21 -22.27 20.18
CA LEU A 137 55.79 -21.98 18.81
C LEU A 137 54.38 -22.55 18.55
N GLY A 138 54.14 -23.85 18.76
CA GLY A 138 52.82 -24.47 18.55
C GLY A 138 51.70 -23.86 19.41
N ARG A 139 52.00 -23.43 20.65
CA ARG A 139 51.07 -22.65 21.49
C ARG A 139 50.75 -21.28 20.89
N THR A 140 51.73 -20.59 20.31
CA THR A 140 51.49 -19.29 19.65
C THR A 140 50.81 -19.41 18.30
N GLU A 141 51.10 -20.44 17.51
CA GLU A 141 50.45 -20.74 16.23
C GLU A 141 48.97 -21.06 16.44
N THR A 142 48.63 -22.00 17.34
CA THR A 142 47.23 -22.33 17.66
C THR A 142 46.46 -21.15 18.27
N ALA A 143 47.11 -20.31 19.09
CA ALA A 143 46.50 -19.07 19.58
C ALA A 143 46.30 -18.00 18.48
N LEU A 144 47.17 -17.96 17.46
CA LEU A 144 47.01 -17.11 16.30
C LEU A 144 45.86 -17.60 15.40
N GLU A 145 45.79 -18.91 15.11
CA GLU A 145 44.70 -19.53 14.37
C GLU A 145 43.35 -19.21 15.02
N GLN A 146 43.20 -19.47 16.32
CA GLN A 146 41.98 -19.15 17.08
C GLN A 146 41.59 -17.66 16.99
N ARG A 147 42.57 -16.74 17.09
CA ARG A 147 42.33 -15.30 16.93
C ARG A 147 41.91 -14.92 15.51
N THR A 148 42.52 -15.51 14.48
CA THR A 148 42.14 -15.27 13.08
C THR A 148 40.75 -15.82 12.77
N ALA A 149 40.39 -17.00 13.28
CA ALA A 149 39.05 -17.56 13.16
C ALA A 149 38.00 -16.66 13.83
N ALA A 150 38.23 -16.24 15.08
CA ALA A 150 37.34 -15.31 15.79
C ALA A 150 37.19 -13.95 15.06
N LEU A 151 38.29 -13.42 14.51
CA LEU A 151 38.28 -12.18 13.74
C LEU A 151 37.52 -12.33 12.41
N LEU A 152 37.61 -13.47 11.73
CA LEU A 152 36.84 -13.75 10.52
C LEU A 152 35.34 -13.89 10.83
N THR A 153 34.96 -14.57 11.91
CA THR A 153 33.57 -14.65 12.37
C THR A 153 33.01 -13.27 12.68
N ALA A 154 33.73 -12.46 13.47
CA ALA A 154 33.33 -11.09 13.77
C ALA A 154 33.20 -10.21 12.51
N GLN A 155 34.06 -10.39 11.49
CA GLN A 155 33.91 -9.69 10.21
C GLN A 155 32.68 -10.12 9.40
N VAL A 156 32.21 -11.37 9.55
CA VAL A 156 30.93 -11.82 8.96
C VAL A 156 29.77 -11.18 9.71
N GLU A 157 29.75 -11.26 11.04
CA GLU A 157 28.72 -10.66 11.89
C GLU A 157 28.57 -9.15 11.65
N ILE A 158 29.68 -8.40 11.59
CA ILE A 158 29.68 -6.97 11.27
C ILE A 158 29.03 -6.71 9.91
N ARG A 159 29.39 -7.46 8.87
CA ARG A 159 28.80 -7.31 7.52
C ARG A 159 27.33 -7.67 7.46
N GLU A 160 26.86 -8.58 8.30
CA GLU A 160 25.44 -8.92 8.41
C GLU A 160 24.66 -7.84 9.16
N LEU A 161 25.21 -7.28 10.23
CA LEU A 161 24.64 -6.12 10.93
C LEU A 161 24.61 -4.87 10.04
N GLU A 162 25.65 -4.60 9.26
CA GLU A 162 25.68 -3.52 8.26
C GLU A 162 24.57 -3.68 7.21
N ARG A 163 24.34 -4.91 6.72
CA ARG A 163 23.25 -5.22 5.77
C ARG A 163 21.88 -5.03 6.42
N GLN A 164 21.67 -5.49 7.64
CA GLN A 164 20.43 -5.30 8.39
C GLN A 164 20.15 -3.81 8.63
N GLN A 165 21.17 -3.05 9.08
CA GLN A 165 21.07 -1.60 9.28
C GLN A 165 20.77 -0.84 7.98
N ALA A 166 21.37 -1.26 6.84
CA ALA A 166 21.07 -0.68 5.54
C ALA A 166 19.62 -0.98 5.08
N GLN A 167 19.12 -2.19 5.34
CA GLN A 167 17.72 -2.57 5.08
C GLN A 167 16.75 -1.77 5.95
N GLU A 168 17.02 -1.64 7.26
CA GLU A 168 16.24 -0.79 8.16
C GLU A 168 16.26 0.69 7.75
N ALA A 169 17.42 1.22 7.35
CA ALA A 169 17.53 2.59 6.88
C ALA A 169 16.72 2.81 5.58
N ALA A 170 16.58 1.78 4.74
CA ALA A 170 15.74 1.83 3.54
C ALA A 170 14.24 1.74 3.88
N THR A 171 13.83 0.83 4.77
CA THR A 171 12.41 0.70 5.16
C THR A 171 11.92 1.93 5.94
N ARG A 172 12.72 2.48 6.86
CA ARG A 172 12.42 3.74 7.56
C ARG A 172 12.21 4.89 6.56
N LYS A 173 13.12 5.08 5.60
CA LYS A 173 12.97 6.10 4.53
C LYS A 173 11.73 5.89 3.66
N ALA A 174 11.36 4.64 3.35
CA ALA A 174 10.15 4.34 2.59
C ALA A 174 8.88 4.67 3.39
N LEU A 175 8.85 4.33 4.68
CA LEU A 175 7.76 4.68 5.59
C LEU A 175 7.65 6.20 5.79
N ASP A 176 8.76 6.91 5.99
CA ASP A 176 8.78 8.38 6.09
C ASP A 176 8.21 9.05 4.82
N ALA A 177 8.54 8.53 3.63
CA ALA A 177 8.00 9.00 2.37
C ALA A 177 6.49 8.69 2.24
N GLN A 178 6.05 7.52 2.68
CA GLN A 178 4.63 7.14 2.71
C GLN A 178 3.83 8.01 3.70
N ILE A 179 4.37 8.29 4.89
CA ILE A 179 3.75 9.17 5.90
C ILE A 179 3.60 10.59 5.36
N LYS A 180 4.64 11.15 4.74
CA LYS A 180 4.59 12.48 4.09
C LYS A 180 3.51 12.53 3.02
N ARG A 181 3.51 11.56 2.10
CA ARG A 181 2.50 11.45 1.04
C ARG A 181 1.09 11.34 1.61
N LEU A 182 0.86 10.50 2.62
CA LEU A 182 -0.46 10.35 3.24
C LEU A 182 -0.91 11.64 3.98
N GLY A 183 0.02 12.39 4.57
CA GLY A 183 -0.23 13.71 5.14
C GLY A 183 -0.60 14.75 4.08
N GLU A 184 0.09 14.77 2.94
CA GLU A 184 -0.24 15.61 1.79
C GLU A 184 -1.61 15.25 1.18
N GLU A 185 -1.92 13.96 1.03
CA GLU A 185 -3.24 13.47 0.60
C GLU A 185 -4.35 13.82 1.60
N ALA A 186 -4.07 13.81 2.91
CA ALA A 186 -5.01 14.22 3.95
C ALA A 186 -5.30 15.73 3.90
N LEU A 187 -4.25 16.57 3.89
CA LEU A 187 -4.38 18.02 3.78
C LEU A 187 -5.07 18.46 2.47
N ALA A 188 -4.88 17.71 1.39
CA ALA A 188 -5.61 17.92 0.14
C ALA A 188 -7.11 17.61 0.30
N ARG A 189 -7.47 16.46 0.90
CA ARG A 189 -8.86 16.08 1.17
C ARG A 189 -9.56 17.06 2.13
N GLU A 190 -8.87 17.55 3.15
CA GLU A 190 -9.41 18.57 4.07
C GLU A 190 -9.76 19.86 3.33
N ARG A 191 -8.86 20.37 2.48
CA ARG A 191 -9.12 21.56 1.64
C ARG A 191 -10.27 21.37 0.66
N GLU A 192 -10.43 20.18 0.07
CA GLU A 192 -11.61 19.91 -0.77
C GLU A 192 -12.91 19.84 0.06
N LEU A 193 -12.88 19.25 1.26
CA LEU A 193 -14.03 19.24 2.16
C LEU A 193 -14.41 20.64 2.64
N GLU A 194 -13.43 21.53 2.89
CA GLU A 194 -13.65 22.94 3.21
C GLU A 194 -14.30 23.68 2.03
N LYS A 195 -13.73 23.59 0.82
CA LYS A 195 -14.34 24.17 -0.40
C LYS A 195 -15.79 23.69 -0.60
N VAL A 196 -16.04 22.40 -0.42
CA VAL A 196 -17.37 21.80 -0.57
C VAL A 196 -18.34 22.33 0.49
N ARG A 197 -17.92 22.46 1.76
CA ARG A 197 -18.71 23.10 2.82
C ARG A 197 -19.02 24.56 2.52
N ASP A 198 -18.04 25.31 2.02
CA ASP A 198 -18.19 26.71 1.62
C ASP A 198 -19.19 26.87 0.47
N THR A 199 -19.09 26.05 -0.57
CA THR A 199 -20.03 26.08 -1.70
C THR A 199 -21.45 25.71 -1.26
N PHE A 200 -21.61 24.64 -0.48
CA PHE A 200 -22.93 24.27 0.06
C PHE A 200 -23.52 25.35 0.96
N SER A 201 -22.70 26.02 1.78
CA SER A 201 -23.17 27.12 2.65
C SER A 201 -23.70 28.29 1.81
N ARG A 202 -22.93 28.72 0.79
CA ARG A 202 -23.34 29.79 -0.14
C ARG A 202 -24.58 29.42 -0.96
N ASP A 203 -24.73 28.15 -1.32
CA ASP A 203 -25.92 27.69 -2.07
C ASP A 203 -27.16 27.57 -1.16
N LEU A 204 -27.00 27.17 0.11
CA LEU A 204 -28.07 27.25 1.12
C LEU A 204 -28.48 28.70 1.40
N GLU A 205 -27.55 29.65 1.41
CA GLU A 205 -27.85 31.09 1.53
C GLU A 205 -28.64 31.61 0.31
N LYS A 206 -28.21 31.30 -0.92
CA LYS A 206 -28.97 31.62 -2.15
C LYS A 206 -30.37 31.02 -2.11
N LEU A 207 -30.51 29.76 -1.70
CA LEU A 207 -31.82 29.11 -1.58
C LEU A 207 -32.71 29.84 -0.55
N ARG A 208 -32.18 30.19 0.62
CA ARG A 208 -32.89 31.00 1.63
C ARG A 208 -33.29 32.38 1.09
N GLU A 209 -32.42 33.08 0.36
CA GLU A 209 -32.78 34.34 -0.30
C GLU A 209 -33.91 34.17 -1.32
N THR A 210 -33.85 33.15 -2.17
CA THR A 210 -34.89 32.91 -3.18
C THR A 210 -36.23 32.51 -2.56
N ALA A 211 -36.21 31.72 -1.48
CA ALA A 211 -37.40 31.39 -0.69
C ALA A 211 -37.99 32.63 -0.02
N SER A 212 -37.17 33.46 0.63
CA SER A 212 -37.61 34.71 1.25
C SER A 212 -38.24 35.67 0.21
N ARG A 213 -37.58 35.88 -0.93
CA ARG A 213 -38.12 36.69 -2.05
C ARG A 213 -39.40 36.09 -2.64
N ALA A 214 -39.59 34.76 -2.58
CA ALA A 214 -40.84 34.12 -2.99
C ALA A 214 -41.95 34.34 -1.96
N GLU A 215 -41.68 34.20 -0.66
CA GLU A 215 -42.62 34.54 0.42
C GLU A 215 -43.05 36.02 0.38
N GLU A 216 -42.12 36.95 0.14
CA GLU A 216 -42.42 38.37 -0.03
C GLU A 216 -43.36 38.63 -1.21
N ARG A 217 -43.13 37.97 -2.34
CA ARG A 217 -44.00 38.04 -3.53
C ARG A 217 -45.38 37.44 -3.26
N LEU A 218 -45.44 36.31 -2.57
CA LEU A 218 -46.70 35.68 -2.16
C LEU A 218 -47.48 36.61 -1.22
N ARG A 219 -46.88 37.08 -0.12
CA ARG A 219 -47.47 38.06 0.82
C ARG A 219 -47.90 39.35 0.13
N ALA A 220 -47.18 39.80 -0.89
CA ALA A 220 -47.57 40.96 -1.70
C ALA A 220 -48.77 40.67 -2.61
N SER A 221 -48.86 39.46 -3.19
CA SER A 221 -50.02 39.03 -4.00
C SER A 221 -51.28 38.79 -3.14
N GLU A 222 -51.13 38.17 -1.97
CA GLU A 222 -52.20 37.99 -0.97
C GLU A 222 -52.78 39.34 -0.55
N LYS A 223 -51.93 40.32 -0.21
CA LYS A 223 -52.37 41.69 0.12
C LYS A 223 -53.11 42.37 -1.03
N ARG A 224 -52.72 42.14 -2.29
CA ARG A 224 -53.45 42.68 -3.46
C ARG A 224 -54.81 42.00 -3.62
N ALA A 225 -54.85 40.67 -3.56
CA ALA A 225 -56.08 39.89 -3.68
C ALA A 225 -57.09 40.25 -2.57
N LEU A 226 -56.64 40.43 -1.32
CA LEU A 226 -57.50 40.89 -0.22
C LEU A 226 -58.06 42.30 -0.47
N LEU A 227 -57.24 43.24 -0.95
CA LEU A 227 -57.71 44.58 -1.31
C LEU A 227 -58.65 44.58 -2.52
N GLU A 228 -58.50 43.64 -3.45
CA GLU A 228 -59.41 43.45 -4.58
C GLU A 228 -60.74 42.84 -4.13
N ILE A 229 -60.71 41.80 -3.28
CA ILE A 229 -61.91 41.24 -2.63
C ILE A 229 -62.66 42.31 -1.82
N ASP A 230 -61.97 43.17 -1.07
CA ASP A 230 -62.64 44.23 -0.30
C ASP A 230 -63.16 45.39 -1.19
N ARG A 231 -62.52 45.67 -2.33
CA ARG A 231 -63.09 46.54 -3.37
C ARG A 231 -64.36 45.93 -3.95
N GLU A 232 -64.35 44.65 -4.32
CA GLU A 232 -65.52 43.94 -4.85
C GLU A 232 -66.66 43.85 -3.83
N ARG A 233 -66.37 43.58 -2.56
CA ARG A 233 -67.33 43.69 -1.44
C ARG A 233 -67.92 45.10 -1.34
N SER A 234 -67.09 46.14 -1.47
CA SER A 234 -67.59 47.54 -1.45
C SER A 234 -68.46 47.87 -2.67
N ALA A 235 -68.15 47.31 -3.85
CA ALA A 235 -68.88 47.52 -5.10
C ALA A 235 -70.20 46.77 -5.11
N THR A 236 -70.21 45.49 -4.69
CA THR A 236 -71.43 44.69 -4.52
C THR A 236 -72.34 45.26 -3.44
N ALA A 237 -71.81 45.76 -2.32
CA ALA A 237 -72.60 46.46 -1.30
C ALA A 237 -73.20 47.80 -1.79
N LYS A 238 -72.52 48.51 -2.72
CA LYS A 238 -73.11 49.68 -3.41
C LYS A 238 -74.22 49.27 -4.37
N ALA A 239 -73.95 48.30 -5.24
CA ALA A 239 -74.93 47.77 -6.19
C ALA A 239 -76.18 47.22 -5.49
N GLN A 240 -76.04 46.52 -4.36
CA GLN A 240 -77.17 46.07 -3.54
C GLN A 240 -78.01 47.23 -2.98
N LYS A 241 -77.38 48.33 -2.55
CA LYS A 241 -78.10 49.55 -2.12
C LYS A 241 -78.82 50.22 -3.29
N GLU A 242 -78.15 50.38 -4.43
CA GLU A 242 -78.74 50.95 -5.64
C GLU A 242 -79.91 50.11 -6.17
N LEU A 243 -79.81 48.78 -6.12
CA LEU A 243 -80.89 47.84 -6.43
C LEU A 243 -82.05 47.95 -5.42
N ALA A 244 -81.77 48.04 -4.12
CA ALA A 244 -82.81 48.22 -3.09
C ALA A 244 -83.52 49.57 -3.21
N GLU A 245 -82.82 50.63 -3.62
CA GLU A 245 -83.44 51.91 -3.95
C GLU A 245 -84.21 51.86 -5.27
N ALA A 246 -83.70 51.15 -6.29
CA ALA A 246 -84.40 50.97 -7.56
C ALA A 246 -85.69 50.16 -7.36
N ALA A 247 -85.67 49.14 -6.50
CA ALA A 247 -86.86 48.42 -6.05
C ALA A 247 -87.85 49.37 -5.35
N LYS A 248 -87.41 50.16 -4.35
CA LYS A 248 -88.27 51.18 -3.70
C LYS A 248 -88.80 52.24 -4.67
N ARG A 249 -88.07 52.57 -5.74
CA ARG A 249 -88.52 53.46 -6.82
C ARG A 249 -89.53 52.77 -7.73
N ALA A 250 -89.39 51.47 -7.98
CA ALA A 250 -90.36 50.64 -8.71
C ALA A 250 -91.64 50.43 -7.91
N GLU A 251 -91.56 50.05 -6.63
CA GLU A 251 -92.70 49.95 -5.70
C GLU A 251 -93.52 51.24 -5.62
N LYS A 252 -92.86 52.40 -5.54
CA LYS A 252 -93.53 53.70 -5.58
C LYS A 252 -94.25 53.94 -6.90
N ARG A 253 -93.59 53.70 -8.04
CA ARG A 253 -94.22 53.80 -9.36
C ARG A 253 -95.37 52.81 -9.53
N GLU A 254 -95.26 51.59 -9.02
CA GLU A 254 -96.35 50.63 -8.99
C GLU A 254 -97.51 51.10 -8.11
N ALA A 255 -97.26 51.69 -6.95
CA ALA A 255 -98.31 52.25 -6.10
C ALA A 255 -98.98 53.47 -6.77
N GLU A 256 -98.21 54.32 -7.46
CA GLU A 256 -98.73 55.41 -8.30
C GLU A 256 -99.56 54.86 -9.47
N HIS A 257 -99.07 53.85 -10.19
CA HIS A 257 -99.80 53.20 -11.28
C HIS A 257 -101.09 52.54 -10.79
N ARG A 258 -101.05 51.79 -9.68
CA ARG A 258 -102.24 51.21 -9.02
C ARG A 258 -103.26 52.28 -8.68
N ARG A 259 -102.85 53.39 -8.04
CA ARG A 259 -103.72 54.56 -7.79
C ARG A 259 -104.30 55.17 -9.08
N THR A 260 -103.53 55.27 -10.17
CA THR A 260 -104.07 55.76 -11.45
C THR A 260 -105.04 54.77 -12.08
N VAL A 261 -104.83 53.46 -11.93
CA VAL A 261 -105.76 52.42 -12.39
C VAL A 261 -107.04 52.42 -11.55
N GLU A 262 -106.93 52.55 -10.22
CA GLU A 262 -108.06 52.72 -9.30
C GLU A 262 -108.87 53.98 -9.65
N ALA A 263 -108.20 55.11 -9.91
CA ALA A 263 -108.86 56.35 -10.34
C ALA A 263 -109.54 56.22 -11.73
N LEU A 264 -108.91 55.54 -12.68
CA LEU A 264 -109.51 55.24 -13.99
C LEU A 264 -110.67 54.24 -13.89
N GLN A 265 -110.61 53.28 -12.97
CA GLN A 265 -111.70 52.37 -12.66
C GLN A 265 -112.87 53.10 -11.99
N ALA A 266 -112.61 54.04 -11.08
CA ALA A 266 -113.62 54.93 -10.51
C ALA A 266 -114.28 55.79 -11.59
N GLN A 267 -113.49 56.47 -12.43
CA GLN A 267 -114.01 57.23 -13.58
C GLN A 267 -114.81 56.35 -14.57
N GLN A 268 -114.41 55.10 -14.80
CA GLN A 268 -115.18 54.16 -15.61
C GLN A 268 -116.48 53.72 -14.89
N GLY A 269 -116.46 53.60 -13.57
CA GLY A 269 -117.63 53.39 -12.73
C GLY A 269 -118.62 54.56 -12.82
N ASP A 270 -118.13 55.79 -12.67
CA ASP A 270 -118.91 57.03 -12.83
C ASP A 270 -119.48 57.15 -14.24
N ALA A 271 -118.69 56.90 -15.28
CA ALA A 271 -119.14 56.91 -16.67
C ALA A 271 -120.20 55.82 -16.94
N ARG A 272 -120.06 54.62 -16.36
CA ARG A 272 -121.10 53.56 -16.40
C ARG A 272 -122.35 53.98 -15.65
N HIS A 273 -122.22 54.61 -14.48
CA HIS A 273 -123.36 55.12 -13.71
C HIS A 273 -124.10 56.23 -14.48
N GLN A 274 -123.37 57.21 -15.04
CA GLN A 274 -123.93 58.23 -15.93
C GLN A 274 -124.61 57.61 -17.16
N THR A 275 -124.01 56.57 -17.76
CA THR A 275 -124.63 55.84 -18.87
C THR A 275 -125.92 55.15 -18.42
N GLY A 276 -125.95 54.52 -17.24
CA GLY A 276 -127.14 53.91 -16.65
C GLY A 276 -128.22 54.94 -16.29
N VAL A 277 -127.85 56.12 -15.80
CA VAL A 277 -128.77 57.24 -15.53
C VAL A 277 -129.32 57.82 -16.84
N LEU A 278 -128.50 57.92 -17.89
CA LEU A 278 -128.96 58.32 -19.23
C LEU A 278 -129.89 57.27 -19.84
N GLN A 279 -129.59 55.97 -19.72
CA GLN A 279 -130.47 54.87 -20.10
C GLN A 279 -131.78 54.87 -19.30
N GLY A 280 -131.73 55.17 -17.99
CA GLY A 280 -132.92 55.33 -17.16
C GLY A 280 -133.78 56.52 -17.57
N LYS A 281 -133.16 57.67 -17.92
CA LYS A 281 -133.86 58.82 -18.53
C LYS A 281 -134.45 58.47 -19.89
N LEU A 282 -133.75 57.69 -20.71
CA LEU A 282 -134.23 57.24 -22.02
C LEU A 282 -135.42 56.28 -21.87
N ALA A 283 -135.35 55.32 -20.95
CA ALA A 283 -136.46 54.43 -20.61
C ALA A 283 -137.67 55.18 -20.02
N ALA A 284 -137.43 56.27 -19.25
CA ALA A 284 -138.49 57.15 -18.77
C ALA A 284 -139.13 58.00 -19.90
N LEU A 285 -138.34 58.41 -20.89
CA LEU A 285 -138.85 59.07 -22.10
C LEU A 285 -139.61 58.08 -23.00
N GLU A 286 -139.18 56.82 -23.09
CA GLU A 286 -139.91 55.76 -23.78
C GLU A 286 -141.21 55.39 -23.07
N SER A 287 -141.25 55.33 -21.74
CA SER A 287 -142.49 55.07 -21.00
C SER A 287 -143.46 56.25 -21.08
N ALA A 288 -142.95 57.50 -21.09
CA ALA A 288 -143.73 58.69 -21.40
C ALA A 288 -144.24 58.71 -22.86
N GLN A 289 -143.46 58.24 -23.83
CA GLN A 289 -143.95 58.03 -25.20
C GLN A 289 -145.04 56.95 -25.26
N LYS A 290 -144.88 55.83 -24.53
CA LYS A 290 -145.87 54.74 -24.49
C LYS A 290 -147.20 55.21 -23.88
N SER A 291 -147.17 55.94 -22.77
CA SER A 291 -148.39 56.50 -22.16
C SER A 291 -149.05 57.58 -23.03
N LEU A 292 -148.29 58.43 -23.71
CA LEU A 292 -148.83 59.35 -24.74
C LEU A 292 -149.44 58.60 -25.93
N GLN A 293 -148.84 57.50 -26.38
CA GLN A 293 -149.41 56.65 -27.43
C GLN A 293 -150.68 55.92 -26.97
N GLU A 294 -150.81 55.59 -25.69
CA GLU A 294 -152.01 54.98 -25.11
C GLU A 294 -153.15 56.01 -24.96
N GLN A 295 -152.85 57.24 -24.53
CA GLN A 295 -153.79 58.36 -24.55
C GLN A 295 -154.29 58.69 -25.98
N LEU A 296 -153.42 58.58 -26.99
CA LEU A 296 -153.80 58.75 -28.40
C LEU A 296 -154.57 57.55 -28.99
N LYS A 297 -154.61 56.39 -28.31
CA LYS A 297 -155.41 55.22 -28.70
C LYS A 297 -156.81 55.25 -28.07
N SER A 298 -156.92 55.61 -26.78
CA SER A 298 -158.22 55.65 -26.07
C SER A 298 -159.20 56.69 -26.65
N LEU A 299 -158.69 57.78 -27.24
CA LEU A 299 -159.50 58.82 -27.90
C LEU A 299 -159.98 58.47 -29.33
N ARG A 300 -159.76 57.24 -29.83
CA ARG A 300 -159.99 56.91 -31.26
C ARG A 300 -160.97 55.76 -31.55
N THR A 301 -161.70 55.24 -30.57
CA THR A 301 -162.59 54.07 -30.74
C THR A 301 -164.07 54.34 -30.45
N THR A 302 -164.62 55.46 -30.95
CA THR A 302 -166.07 55.71 -30.98
C THR A 302 -166.53 56.45 -32.25
N THR A 303 -167.27 55.72 -33.10
CA THR A 303 -168.15 56.20 -34.20
C THR A 303 -167.55 56.73 -35.52
N ARG A 304 -168.26 56.43 -36.63
CA ARG A 304 -168.04 56.74 -38.07
C ARG A 304 -168.90 57.97 -38.50
N PRO A 305 -169.00 58.40 -39.79
CA PRO A 305 -168.15 58.23 -40.99
C PRO A 305 -167.82 59.59 -41.73
N SER A 306 -167.10 59.58 -42.87
CA SER A 306 -167.51 60.21 -44.17
C SER A 306 -166.41 60.16 -45.29
N THR A 307 -166.84 60.35 -46.55
CA THR A 307 -166.16 60.74 -47.83
C THR A 307 -164.62 60.80 -47.91
N ARG A 308 -163.88 60.20 -48.87
CA ARG A 308 -163.98 60.00 -50.35
C ARG A 308 -163.47 61.16 -51.24
N ARG A 309 -162.18 61.12 -51.62
CA ARG A 309 -161.69 61.38 -53.01
C ARG A 309 -160.25 60.82 -53.24
N VAL A 310 -159.78 60.91 -54.49
CA VAL A 310 -158.58 60.31 -55.16
C VAL A 310 -158.15 61.27 -56.30
N PRO A 311 -157.08 61.07 -57.11
CA PRO A 311 -155.96 60.09 -57.15
C PRO A 311 -154.56 60.81 -57.00
N THR A 312 -153.33 60.33 -57.31
CA THR A 312 -152.74 59.60 -58.48
C THR A 312 -151.39 58.92 -58.19
N ALA A 313 -150.89 58.21 -59.22
CA ALA A 313 -149.57 57.60 -59.47
C ALA A 313 -148.34 58.55 -59.30
N GLU A 314 -147.05 58.16 -59.41
CA GLU A 314 -146.39 56.90 -59.84
C GLU A 314 -144.87 56.85 -59.47
N THR A 315 -144.15 55.83 -59.96
CA THR A 315 -142.67 55.74 -60.22
C THR A 315 -141.63 55.58 -59.08
N SER A 316 -140.57 54.83 -59.43
CA SER A 316 -139.25 54.65 -58.77
C SER A 316 -138.15 55.30 -59.66
N PRO A 317 -136.81 55.06 -59.51
CA PRO A 317 -136.01 54.55 -58.39
C PRO A 317 -135.09 55.67 -57.82
N PRO A 318 -133.82 56.00 -58.23
CA PRO A 318 -132.70 55.27 -58.85
C PRO A 318 -131.55 54.99 -57.83
N ALA A 319 -130.27 55.34 -58.12
CA ALA A 319 -129.10 55.09 -57.27
C ALA A 319 -127.88 56.00 -57.63
N ARG A 320 -126.72 55.75 -56.95
CA ARG A 320 -125.30 55.91 -57.39
C ARG A 320 -124.44 57.18 -57.09
N ARG A 321 -123.36 56.90 -56.32
CA ARG A 321 -121.90 57.13 -56.60
C ARG A 321 -121.16 58.46 -56.31
N ALA A 322 -119.90 58.25 -55.86
CA ALA A 322 -118.64 58.99 -56.14
C ALA A 322 -118.44 60.40 -55.49
N ALA A 323 -117.45 60.60 -54.60
CA ALA A 323 -116.01 60.90 -54.85
C ALA A 323 -115.71 62.43 -54.80
N ARG A 324 -114.49 62.98 -54.57
CA ARG A 324 -113.12 62.45 -54.41
C ARG A 324 -112.19 63.47 -53.70
N LYS A 325 -111.16 63.00 -52.98
CA LYS A 325 -109.83 63.62 -52.64
C LYS A 325 -109.65 65.16 -52.49
N ALA A 326 -109.07 65.59 -51.35
CA ALA A 326 -107.77 66.29 -51.20
C ALA A 326 -107.54 66.72 -49.71
N ALA A 327 -106.36 67.02 -49.16
CA ALA A 327 -104.97 66.54 -49.33
C ALA A 327 -104.05 67.15 -48.23
N ALA A 328 -103.01 66.42 -47.76
CA ALA A 328 -101.73 66.95 -47.22
C ALA A 328 -101.74 67.75 -45.85
N VAL A 329 -100.66 67.93 -45.05
CA VAL A 329 -99.29 67.36 -45.03
C VAL A 329 -98.55 67.57 -43.68
N LYS A 330 -97.71 66.60 -43.24
CA LYS A 330 -96.59 66.66 -42.22
C LYS A 330 -96.97 67.09 -40.77
N THR A 331 -96.24 66.83 -39.66
CA THR A 331 -94.89 66.27 -39.33
C THR A 331 -95.00 65.59 -37.90
N ALA A 332 -94.03 64.99 -37.16
CA ALA A 332 -92.56 64.84 -37.27
C ALA A 332 -91.94 63.64 -36.48
N ARG A 333 -90.60 63.62 -36.48
CA ARG A 333 -89.54 62.99 -35.66
C ARG A 333 -89.73 62.97 -34.10
N ALA A 334 -88.98 62.19 -33.29
CA ALA A 334 -87.97 61.12 -33.52
C ALA A 334 -87.53 60.37 -32.22
N LYS A 335 -86.82 59.24 -32.41
CA LYS A 335 -85.74 58.61 -31.60
C LYS A 335 -85.81 58.58 -30.05
N GLY A 336 -85.59 57.39 -29.48
CA GLY A 336 -85.07 57.23 -28.11
C GLY A 336 -84.90 55.76 -27.68
N ARG A 337 -83.65 55.27 -27.66
CA ARG A 337 -83.22 54.02 -26.97
C ARG A 337 -82.67 54.40 -25.57
N PRO A 338 -82.58 53.51 -24.57
CA PRO A 338 -81.77 52.28 -24.60
C PRO A 338 -82.55 50.96 -24.75
#